data_AF-A0A1E3GXS3-F1
#
_entry.id   AF-A0A1E3GXS3-F1
#
_cell.length_a   1.000
_cell.length_b   1.000
_cell.length_c   1.000
_cell.angle_alpha   90.00
_cell.angle_beta   90.00
_cell.angle_gamma   90.00
#
_symmetry.space_group_name_H-M   'P 1'
#
loop_
_entity.id
_entity.type
_entity.pdbx_description
1 polymer ?
#
loop_
_entity_poly.entity_id
_entity_poly.type
_entity_poly.pdbx_seq_one_letter_code
_entity_poly.pdbx_strand_id
1 'polypeptide(L)' 'MIVQGRYDMATPVATAWDLHQAWPEADFVIVEGAGHAVSEPGILHALIEATDRFASS' A
#
# COMPACT_ATOMS: atom_id res chain seq x y z
N MET A 1 3.96 -6.51 -3.46
CA MET A 1 3.23 -5.85 -2.37
C MET A 1 2.78 -4.47 -2.84
N ILE A 2 1.55 -4.11 -2.52
CA ILE A 2 0.88 -2.84 -2.83
C ILE A 2 0.37 -2.27 -1.50
N VAL A 3 0.74 -1.04 -1.16
CA VAL A 3 0.29 -0.30 0.04
C VAL A 3 -0.46 0.94 -0.44
N GLN A 4 -1.71 1.10 -0.04
CA GLN A 4 -2.57 2.18 -0.52
C GLN A 4 -3.32 2.85 0.64
N GLY A 5 -3.28 4.18 0.72
CA GLY A 5 -4.12 4.93 1.66
C GLY A 5 -5.58 4.91 1.24
N ARG A 6 -6.50 4.66 2.18
CA ARG A 6 -7.95 4.63 1.93
C ARG A 6 -8.47 5.96 1.35
N TYR A 7 -7.90 7.07 1.79
CA TYR A 7 -8.32 8.44 1.46
C TYR A 7 -7.33 9.17 0.56
N ASP A 8 -6.51 8.43 -0.19
CA ASP A 8 -5.61 9.01 -1.19
C ASP A 8 -6.43 9.69 -2.30
N MET A 9 -6.28 11.01 -2.42
CA MET A 9 -6.95 11.83 -3.43
C MET A 9 -6.13 12.00 -4.71
N ALA A 10 -4.81 11.80 -4.66
CA ALA A 10 -3.95 11.94 -5.83
C ALA A 10 -4.03 10.70 -6.71
N THR A 11 -4.08 9.53 -6.08
CA THR A 11 -4.25 8.22 -6.72
C THR A 11 -5.33 7.42 -5.98
N PRO A 12 -6.61 7.57 -6.35
CA PRO A 12 -7.71 6.90 -5.66
C PRO A 12 -7.57 5.38 -5.59
N VAL A 13 -8.03 4.78 -4.48
CA VAL A 13 -7.89 3.34 -4.17
C VAL A 13 -8.33 2.38 -5.28
N ALA A 14 -9.23 2.81 -6.18
CA ALA A 14 -9.68 2.03 -7.31
C ALA A 14 -8.53 1.55 -8.20
N THR A 15 -7.51 2.38 -8.45
CA THR A 15 -6.38 2.00 -9.30
C THR A 15 -5.52 0.91 -8.67
N ALA A 16 -5.28 0.97 -7.36
CA ALA A 16 -4.56 -0.05 -6.62
C ALA A 16 -5.36 -1.37 -6.54
N TRP A 17 -6.69 -1.29 -6.43
CA TRP A 17 -7.56 -2.45 -6.49
C TRP A 17 -7.54 -3.12 -7.86
N ASP A 18 -7.65 -2.35 -8.94
CA ASP A 18 -7.58 -2.87 -10.31
C ASP A 18 -6.23 -3.54 -10.58
N LEU A 19 -5.13 -2.95 -10.07
CA LEU A 19 -3.81 -3.55 -10.14
C LEU A 19 -3.76 -4.89 -9.39
N HIS A 20 -4.31 -4.98 -8.18
CA HIS A 20 -4.35 -6.23 -7.43
C HIS A 20 -5.21 -7.30 -8.12
N GLN A 21 -6.33 -6.92 -8.74
CA GLN A 21 -7.14 -7.86 -9.53
C GLN A 21 -6.37 -8.41 -10.75
N ALA A 22 -5.55 -7.57 -11.40
CA ALA A 22 -4.70 -8.00 -12.51
C ALA A 22 -3.42 -8.74 -12.06
N TRP A 23 -3.01 -8.57 -10.81
CA TRP A 23 -1.82 -9.19 -10.22
C TRP A 23 -2.13 -9.77 -8.82
N PRO A 24 -2.86 -10.91 -8.77
CA PRO A 24 -3.40 -11.46 -7.53
C PRO A 24 -2.32 -12.00 -6.58
N GLU A 25 -1.13 -12.32 -7.08
CA GLU A 25 0.00 -12.79 -6.27
C GLU A 25 0.64 -11.66 -5.45
N ALA A 26 0.36 -10.40 -5.75
CA ALA A 26 0.85 -9.28 -4.96
C ALA A 26 0.04 -9.13 -3.66
N ASP A 27 0.71 -9.14 -2.51
CA ASP A 27 0.13 -8.69 -1.25
C ASP A 27 -0.50 -7.30 -1.40
N PHE A 28 -1.72 -7.11 -0.90
CA PHE A 28 -2.45 -5.84 -1.00
C PHE A 28 -2.91 -5.35 0.38
N VAL A 29 -2.44 -4.17 0.77
CA VAL A 29 -2.72 -3.54 2.08
C VAL A 29 -3.38 -2.19 1.87
N ILE A 30 -4.60 -2.04 2.40
CA ILE A 30 -5.29 -0.75 2.50
C ILE A 30 -5.03 -0.19 3.90
N VAL A 31 -4.46 1.02 3.97
CA VAL A 31 -4.22 1.73 5.22
C VAL A 31 -5.39 2.66 5.51
N GLU A 32 -6.18 2.31 6.51
CA GLU A 32 -7.29 3.11 6.98
C GLU A 32 -6.79 4.42 7.64
N GLY A 33 -7.53 5.51 7.42
CA GLY A 33 -7.16 6.83 7.96
C GLY A 33 -5.95 7.50 7.28
N ALA A 34 -5.44 6.93 6.18
CA ALA A 34 -4.30 7.48 5.44
C ALA A 34 -4.68 7.96 4.03
N GLY A 35 -3.95 8.98 3.56
CA GLY A 35 -3.98 9.56 2.22
C GLY A 35 -2.79 9.11 1.35
N HIS A 36 -2.22 10.05 0.60
CA HIS A 36 -1.22 9.77 -0.43
C HIS A 36 0.22 9.72 0.11
N ALA A 37 0.51 10.44 1.20
CA ALA A 37 1.90 10.75 1.51
C ALA A 37 2.62 9.53 2.12
N VAL A 38 3.84 9.27 1.64
CA VAL A 38 4.70 8.18 2.13
C VAL A 38 5.00 8.31 3.63
N SER A 39 5.01 9.53 4.15
CA SER A 39 5.30 9.84 5.55
C SER A 39 4.10 9.64 6.49
N GLU A 40 2.93 9.26 5.96
CA GLU A 40 1.78 8.98 6.82
C GLU A 40 2.06 7.75 7.68
N PRO A 41 1.77 7.78 8.99
CA PRO A 41 2.28 6.77 9.92
C PRO A 41 1.97 5.32 9.52
N GLY A 42 0.74 5.05 9.07
CA GLY A 42 0.34 3.71 8.65
C GLY A 42 0.96 3.28 7.31
N ILE A 43 1.17 4.21 6.37
CA ILE A 43 1.85 3.93 5.09
C ILE A 43 3.31 3.64 5.34
N LEU A 44 4.00 4.51 6.08
CA LEU A 44 5.43 4.35 6.39
C LEU A 44 5.69 3.04 7.12
N HIS A 45 4.85 2.70 8.10
CA HIS A 45 4.96 1.44 8.83
C HIS A 45 4.84 0.22 7.90
N ALA A 46 3.80 0.16 7.06
CA ALA A 46 3.60 -0.95 6.12
C ALA A 46 4.75 -1.07 5.11
N LEU A 47 5.33 0.05 4.68
CA LEU A 47 6.47 0.05 3.77
C LEU A 47 7.74 -0.48 4.45
N ILE A 48 8.01 -0.11 5.70
CA ILE A 48 9.14 -0.64 6.48
C ILE A 48 9.01 -2.16 6.63
N GLU A 49 7.83 -2.64 7.04
CA GLU A 49 7.57 -4.09 7.17
C GLU A 49 7.76 -4.82 5.83
N ALA A 50 7.33 -4.22 4.72
CA ALA A 50 7.54 -4.76 3.38
C ALA A 50 9.03 -4.90 3.07
N THR A 51 9.80 -3.84 3.30
CA THR A 51 11.23 -3.82 2.98
C THR A 51 12.02 -4.78 3.86
N ASP A 52 11.68 -4.89 5.14
CA ASP A 52 12.32 -5.82 6.07
C ASP A 52 12.05 -7.28 5.65
N ARG A 53 10.80 -7.60 5.28
CA ARG A 53 10.44 -8.92 4.73
C ARG A 53 11.28 -9.25 3.50
N PHE A 54 11.33 -8.36 2.51
CA PHE A 54 12.10 -8.61 1.29
C PHE A 54 13.61 -8.72 1.55
N ALA A 55 14.17 -7.99 2.50
CA ALA A 55 15.58 -8.09 2.86
C ALA A 55 15.92 -9.43 3.56
N SER A 56 14.95 -10.02 4.25
CA SER A 56 15.10 -11.32 4.92
C SER A 56 14.74 -12.55 4.05
N SER A 57 14.37 -12.33 2.78
CA SER A 57 13.93 -13.38 1.84
C SER A 57 15.05 -13.96 0.99
#